data_AF-A0A420Y3S7-F1
#
_entry.id   AF-A0A420Y3S7-F1
#
_cell.length_a   1.000
_cell.length_b   1.000
_cell.length_c   1.000
_cell.angle_alpha   90.00
_cell.angle_beta   90.00
_cell.angle_gamma   90.00
#
_symmetry.space_group_name_H-M   'P 1'
#
loop_
_entity.id
_entity.type
_entity.pdbx_description
1 polymer ?
#
loop_
_entity_poly.entity_id
_entity_poly.type
_entity_poly.pdbx_seq_one_letter_code
_entity_poly.pdbx_strand_id
1 'polypeptide(L)'
;MSAKITTPFGEAVPPAPRHSVTVHMGGGWDTVEKYGTNSSSVISLFKNAYPRMKPHRDIAQLASAVLERVGDPNAGCFLFSSLQSAKECIEYAISSRRGNGGEKGPVPPEHIAARAFRAEDVFFAVLFPLGYRPTVARFWSTAGAGVSSRFAEASLDHLSQLEEIPLPENEPDRPNFSTPAHVVHPSPSVHDVYFYQTGMAAICKSHGYLLSRYNGTTVLFEIAFMNTLKAFENGPGFKFFGSGSDDDLHELQGFLQQEADQGRRVQAIWAEFPANPLLVTPNLAKLRELADKYDVVLAIDDTIGSWANIDITAMADLLVTSVTKSFNGYADAIAGSVVLNPASPKYHDLKSLFNRHYVPEFYIADAEVIEQNSRDYLWRTSKMNGNAEALVNYLHACSLDTESAVRQVHYPSVNPSGKFYKSFMRPATADFSPGYGCLFSVELDDLATTRAFYDNLNVHKGVHLGAPFTLAFAYTMCTYKSIRIISEPPSKGSQVK
;
A
#
# COMPACT_ATOMS: atom_id res chain seq x y z
N MET A 1 7.45 33.44 -8.94
CA MET A 1 6.61 32.62 -8.04
C MET A 1 5.71 31.75 -8.89
N SER A 2 5.53 30.46 -8.55
CA SER A 2 4.58 29.58 -9.23
C SER A 2 3.14 30.09 -9.08
N ALA A 3 2.26 29.76 -10.02
CA ALA A 3 0.85 30.10 -9.94
C ALA A 3 0.24 29.50 -8.66
N LYS A 4 -0.66 30.24 -8.00
CA LYS A 4 -1.36 29.74 -6.82
C LYS A 4 -2.23 28.54 -7.21
N ILE A 5 -2.29 27.54 -6.34
CA ILE A 5 -3.17 26.38 -6.52
C ILE A 5 -4.62 26.83 -6.41
N THR A 6 -5.40 26.54 -7.45
CA THR A 6 -6.84 26.82 -7.53
C THR A 6 -7.69 25.55 -7.44
N THR A 7 -7.06 24.37 -7.37
CA THR A 7 -7.73 23.08 -7.21
C THR A 7 -8.56 23.10 -5.91
N PRO A 8 -9.89 22.90 -5.97
CA PRO A 8 -10.70 22.88 -4.77
C PRO A 8 -10.35 21.71 -3.84
N PHE A 9 -10.63 21.88 -2.55
CA PHE A 9 -10.55 20.81 -1.56
C PHE A 9 -11.42 19.61 -1.99
N GLY A 10 -10.86 18.40 -1.88
CA GLY A 10 -11.56 17.15 -2.19
C GLY A 10 -11.62 16.79 -3.67
N GLU A 11 -11.08 17.62 -4.58
CA GLU A 11 -10.99 17.32 -6.01
C GLU A 11 -9.68 16.59 -6.35
N ALA A 12 -9.65 15.90 -7.49
CA ALA A 12 -8.43 15.29 -8.02
C ALA A 12 -7.38 16.35 -8.37
N VAL A 13 -6.10 16.00 -8.22
CA VAL A 13 -4.99 16.91 -8.57
C VAL A 13 -4.81 16.92 -10.09
N PRO A 14 -4.70 18.11 -10.75
CA PRO A 14 -4.45 18.22 -12.18
C PRO A 14 -3.22 17.39 -12.63
N PRO A 15 -3.27 16.69 -13.77
CA PRO A 15 -4.27 16.83 -14.85
C PRO A 15 -5.62 16.15 -14.58
N ALA A 16 -5.80 15.51 -13.41
CA ALA A 16 -7.06 14.94 -12.95
C ALA A 16 -7.73 14.03 -13.99
N PRO A 17 -7.04 12.98 -14.49
CA PRO A 17 -7.66 12.02 -15.39
C PRO A 17 -8.88 11.40 -14.72
N ARG A 18 -9.81 10.86 -15.53
CA ARG A 18 -11.09 10.31 -15.06
C ARG A 18 -10.93 9.31 -13.90
N HIS A 19 -9.90 8.45 -13.95
CA HIS A 19 -9.60 7.44 -12.93
C HIS A 19 -8.51 7.90 -11.94
N SER A 20 -8.35 9.21 -11.74
CA SER A 20 -7.31 9.72 -10.86
C SER A 20 -7.40 9.11 -9.46
N VAL A 21 -6.25 8.74 -8.90
CA VAL A 21 -6.14 8.16 -7.56
C VAL A 21 -5.66 9.20 -6.53
N THR A 22 -5.70 10.48 -6.89
CA THR A 22 -5.22 11.59 -6.07
C THR A 22 -6.34 12.49 -5.58
N VAL A 23 -6.06 13.25 -4.52
CA VAL A 23 -7.00 14.23 -3.98
C VAL A 23 -6.22 15.41 -3.40
N HIS A 24 -6.72 16.61 -3.64
CA HIS A 24 -6.22 17.79 -2.96
C HIS A 24 -6.88 17.94 -1.58
N MET A 25 -6.09 17.82 -0.52
CA MET A 25 -6.53 17.91 0.87
C MET A 25 -6.60 19.36 1.39
N GLY A 26 -6.60 20.35 0.50
CA GLY A 26 -6.60 21.77 0.88
C GLY A 26 -5.21 22.27 1.28
N GLY A 27 -5.06 23.61 1.37
CA GLY A 27 -3.75 24.24 1.60
C GLY A 27 -3.35 24.37 3.07
N GLY A 28 -4.31 24.38 4.01
CA GLY A 28 -4.08 24.76 5.40
C GLY A 28 -3.86 23.61 6.37
N TRP A 29 -3.07 23.87 7.41
CA TRP A 29 -2.78 22.95 8.51
C TRP A 29 -4.01 22.51 9.30
N ASP A 30 -5.06 23.32 9.37
CA ASP A 30 -6.34 22.93 10.00
C ASP A 30 -6.90 21.63 9.43
N THR A 31 -6.67 21.39 8.13
CA THR A 31 -7.10 20.15 7.48
C THR A 31 -6.23 18.97 7.88
N VAL A 32 -4.92 19.17 8.03
CA VAL A 32 -3.99 18.17 8.57
C VAL A 32 -4.42 17.75 9.97
N GLU A 33 -4.78 18.69 10.82
CA GLU A 33 -5.20 18.40 12.19
C GLU A 33 -6.52 17.65 12.28
N LYS A 34 -7.51 18.06 11.48
CA LYS A 34 -8.80 17.37 11.36
C LYS A 34 -8.60 15.96 10.83
N TYR A 35 -7.78 15.80 9.79
CA TYR A 35 -7.51 14.50 9.20
C TYR A 35 -6.81 13.57 10.19
N GLY A 36 -5.80 14.06 10.91
CA GLY A 36 -5.10 13.27 11.93
C GLY A 36 -5.96 12.85 13.12
N THR A 37 -6.98 13.64 13.47
CA THR A 37 -7.93 13.32 14.56
C THR A 37 -9.07 12.41 14.10
N ASN A 38 -9.67 12.68 12.93
CA ASN A 38 -10.77 11.91 12.37
C ASN A 38 -10.71 11.96 10.84
N SER A 39 -9.90 11.08 10.25
CA SER A 39 -9.71 11.03 8.79
C SER A 39 -11.01 10.73 8.05
N SER A 40 -11.88 9.89 8.60
CA SER A 40 -13.18 9.54 8.00
C SER A 40 -14.08 10.75 7.78
N SER A 41 -14.10 11.72 8.69
CA SER A 41 -14.91 12.94 8.54
C SER A 41 -14.39 13.88 7.45
N VAL A 42 -13.08 13.86 7.18
CA VAL A 42 -12.46 14.64 6.11
C VAL A 42 -12.65 13.93 4.76
N ILE A 43 -12.43 12.61 4.72
CA ILE A 43 -12.54 11.79 3.50
C ILE A 43 -13.98 11.76 2.98
N SER A 44 -14.98 11.79 3.85
CA SER A 44 -16.39 11.81 3.44
C SER A 44 -16.72 12.99 2.53
N LEU A 45 -16.04 14.14 2.74
CA LEU A 45 -16.19 15.38 1.97
C LEU A 45 -15.45 15.37 0.63
N PHE A 46 -14.55 14.42 0.39
CA PHE A 46 -13.82 14.33 -0.86
C PHE A 46 -14.73 13.91 -2.02
N LYS A 47 -14.57 14.56 -3.18
CA LYS A 47 -15.21 14.15 -4.43
C LYS A 47 -14.40 13.07 -5.16
N ASN A 48 -13.08 13.17 -5.09
CA ASN A 48 -12.15 12.15 -5.56
C ASN A 48 -11.23 11.70 -4.42
N ALA A 49 -10.75 10.46 -4.44
CA ALA A 49 -9.85 9.95 -3.42
C ALA A 49 -9.02 8.79 -3.96
N TYR A 50 -8.01 8.39 -3.19
CA TYR A 50 -7.35 7.11 -3.43
C TYR A 50 -8.40 5.98 -3.25
N PRO A 51 -8.60 5.06 -4.22
CA PRO A 51 -9.76 4.15 -4.23
C PRO A 51 -9.92 3.23 -3.01
N ARG A 52 -8.84 2.95 -2.27
CA ARG A 52 -8.91 2.21 -0.99
C ARG A 52 -9.49 3.03 0.17
N MET A 53 -9.42 4.36 0.12
CA MET A 53 -9.96 5.25 1.16
C MET A 53 -11.45 5.51 0.97
N LYS A 54 -11.87 5.66 -0.28
CA LYS A 54 -13.26 5.86 -0.68
C LYS A 54 -13.43 5.25 -2.08
N PRO A 55 -14.45 4.40 -2.31
CA PRO A 55 -14.71 3.87 -3.65
C PRO A 55 -14.86 4.99 -4.67
N HIS A 56 -14.31 4.78 -5.86
CA HIS A 56 -14.50 5.67 -7.00
C HIS A 56 -15.99 5.84 -7.33
N ARG A 57 -16.39 6.97 -7.93
CA ARG A 57 -17.79 7.25 -8.25
C ARG A 57 -18.44 6.15 -9.09
N ASP A 58 -17.72 5.58 -10.05
CA ASP A 58 -18.24 4.51 -10.91
C ASP A 58 -18.44 3.21 -10.11
N ILE A 59 -17.54 2.89 -9.18
CA ILE A 59 -17.70 1.76 -8.25
C ILE A 59 -18.94 1.97 -7.37
N ALA A 60 -19.14 3.20 -6.87
CA ALA A 60 -20.29 3.53 -6.06
C ALA A 60 -21.61 3.44 -6.85
N GLN A 61 -21.62 3.90 -8.11
CA GLN A 61 -22.79 3.78 -9.01
C GLN A 61 -23.12 2.32 -9.33
N LEU A 62 -22.12 1.50 -9.64
CA LEU A 62 -22.33 0.07 -9.88
C LEU A 62 -22.86 -0.63 -8.62
N ALA A 63 -22.31 -0.29 -7.44
CA ALA A 63 -22.79 -0.81 -6.17
C ALA A 63 -24.25 -0.41 -5.89
N SER A 64 -24.63 0.82 -6.22
CA SER A 64 -26.02 1.28 -6.13
C SER A 64 -26.94 0.49 -7.06
N ALA A 65 -26.55 0.26 -8.32
CA ALA A 65 -27.36 -0.53 -9.25
C ALA A 65 -27.54 -1.99 -8.80
N VAL A 66 -26.50 -2.58 -8.20
CA VAL A 66 -26.59 -3.90 -7.57
C VAL A 66 -27.60 -3.88 -6.42
N LEU A 67 -27.55 -2.89 -5.53
CA LEU A 67 -28.48 -2.78 -4.40
C LEU A 67 -29.93 -2.55 -4.85
N GLU A 68 -30.15 -1.77 -5.91
CA GLU A 68 -31.46 -1.58 -6.53
C GLU A 68 -32.03 -2.90 -7.07
N ARG A 69 -31.19 -3.72 -7.72
CA ARG A 69 -31.57 -5.05 -8.21
C ARG A 69 -31.91 -6.02 -7.09
N VAL A 70 -31.18 -5.92 -5.96
CA VAL A 70 -31.41 -6.71 -4.75
C VAL A 70 -32.71 -6.33 -4.06
N GLY A 71 -33.09 -5.04 -4.07
CA GLY A 71 -34.34 -4.55 -3.51
C GLY A 71 -34.39 -4.43 -1.98
N ASP A 72 -33.24 -4.49 -1.29
CA ASP A 72 -33.16 -4.30 0.17
C ASP A 72 -32.62 -2.90 0.52
N PRO A 73 -33.47 -1.97 1.03
CA PRO A 73 -33.06 -0.62 1.37
C PRO A 73 -32.12 -0.54 2.57
N ASN A 74 -31.99 -1.61 3.36
CA ASN A 74 -31.11 -1.67 4.53
C ASN A 74 -29.79 -2.39 4.24
N ALA A 75 -29.57 -2.86 3.00
CA ALA A 75 -28.34 -3.51 2.61
C ALA A 75 -27.26 -2.50 2.19
N GLY A 76 -26.01 -2.80 2.54
CA GLY A 76 -24.83 -2.26 1.89
C GLY A 76 -24.13 -3.36 1.10
N CYS A 77 -23.27 -2.96 0.15
CA CYS A 77 -22.43 -3.89 -0.57
C CYS A 77 -21.01 -3.35 -0.84
N PHE A 78 -20.08 -4.29 -1.04
CA PHE A 78 -18.80 -4.07 -1.68
C PHE A 78 -18.61 -5.06 -2.82
N LEU A 79 -17.94 -4.60 -3.89
CA LEU A 79 -17.83 -5.33 -5.15
C LEU A 79 -16.42 -5.90 -5.36
N PHE A 80 -16.33 -7.16 -5.77
CA PHE A 80 -15.08 -7.90 -5.95
C PHE A 80 -15.05 -8.56 -7.33
N SER A 81 -13.86 -8.64 -7.93
CA SER A 81 -13.66 -9.30 -9.23
C SER A 81 -13.58 -10.83 -9.12
N SER A 82 -13.49 -11.39 -7.92
CA SER A 82 -13.39 -12.84 -7.72
C SER A 82 -14.25 -13.32 -6.56
N LEU A 83 -14.56 -14.62 -6.60
CA LEU A 83 -15.23 -15.29 -5.49
C LEU A 83 -14.30 -15.40 -4.29
N GLN A 84 -13.00 -15.59 -4.50
CA GLN A 84 -11.97 -15.68 -3.48
C GLN A 84 -11.93 -14.39 -2.65
N SER A 85 -11.82 -13.22 -3.27
CA SER A 85 -11.79 -11.95 -2.54
C SER A 85 -13.13 -11.64 -1.85
N ALA A 86 -14.25 -12.06 -2.44
CA ALA A 86 -15.55 -11.96 -1.78
C ALA A 86 -15.63 -12.84 -0.52
N LYS A 87 -15.13 -14.09 -0.58
CA LYS A 87 -15.06 -15.00 0.57
C LYS A 87 -14.13 -14.47 1.66
N GLU A 88 -12.94 -14.00 1.30
CA GLU A 88 -11.99 -13.38 2.24
C GLU A 88 -12.59 -12.16 2.94
N CYS A 89 -13.38 -11.34 2.21
CA CYS A 89 -14.11 -10.22 2.81
C CYS A 89 -15.12 -10.69 3.86
N ILE A 90 -15.85 -11.78 3.58
CA ILE A 90 -16.81 -12.37 4.51
C ILE A 90 -16.08 -12.90 5.74
N GLU A 91 -15.05 -13.73 5.55
CA GLU A 91 -14.22 -14.29 6.63
C GLU A 91 -13.63 -13.19 7.52
N TYR A 92 -13.14 -12.11 6.91
CA TYR A 92 -12.67 -10.94 7.63
C TYR A 92 -13.76 -10.31 8.49
N ALA A 93 -14.96 -10.12 7.94
CA ALA A 93 -16.06 -9.40 8.57
C ALA A 93 -16.72 -10.18 9.71
N ILE A 94 -16.79 -11.52 9.61
CA ILE A 94 -17.38 -12.39 10.65
C ILE A 94 -16.38 -12.74 11.76
N SER A 95 -15.09 -12.48 11.57
CA SER A 95 -14.05 -12.84 12.53
C SER A 95 -14.30 -12.20 13.91
N SER A 96 -14.23 -13.00 14.96
CA SER A 96 -14.33 -12.53 16.36
C SER A 96 -13.23 -11.52 16.74
N ARG A 97 -12.19 -11.36 15.93
CA ARG A 97 -11.14 -10.34 16.09
C ARG A 97 -11.61 -8.92 15.71
N ARG A 98 -12.85 -8.73 15.23
CA ARG A 98 -13.42 -7.41 14.88
C ARG A 98 -14.13 -6.76 16.06
N GLY A 99 -14.14 -5.43 16.11
CA GLY A 99 -14.82 -4.66 17.17
C GLY A 99 -13.93 -4.07 18.27
N ASN A 100 -12.62 -4.35 18.27
CA ASN A 100 -11.68 -3.74 19.21
C ASN A 100 -11.38 -2.28 18.80
N GLY A 101 -12.30 -1.35 19.09
CA GLY A 101 -12.10 0.07 18.80
C GLY A 101 -13.33 0.98 18.66
N GLY A 102 -14.51 0.58 19.15
CA GLY A 102 -15.71 1.44 19.15
C GLY A 102 -16.63 1.31 17.93
N GLU A 103 -16.35 0.38 17.01
CA GLU A 103 -17.23 0.02 15.89
C GLU A 103 -18.23 -1.08 16.30
N LYS A 104 -19.28 -1.29 15.49
CA LYS A 104 -20.04 -2.55 15.57
C LYS A 104 -19.06 -3.71 15.40
N GLY A 105 -19.18 -4.71 16.27
CA GLY A 105 -18.32 -5.90 16.28
C GLY A 105 -18.43 -6.76 15.02
N PRO A 106 -18.11 -8.07 15.08
CA PRO A 106 -18.24 -8.95 13.92
C PRO A 106 -19.65 -8.91 13.33
N VAL A 107 -19.74 -9.08 12.02
CA VAL A 107 -21.02 -9.26 11.32
C VAL A 107 -21.51 -10.68 11.62
N PRO A 108 -22.78 -10.88 12.03
CA PRO A 108 -23.33 -12.23 12.18
C PRO A 108 -23.26 -12.99 10.85
N PRO A 109 -22.75 -14.24 10.81
CA PRO A 109 -22.57 -14.99 9.56
C PRO A 109 -23.84 -15.12 8.71
N GLU A 110 -25.01 -15.21 9.34
CA GLU A 110 -26.32 -15.29 8.69
C GLU A 110 -26.77 -13.98 8.02
N HIS A 111 -26.10 -12.86 8.34
CA HIS A 111 -26.42 -11.54 7.80
C HIS A 111 -25.49 -11.10 6.67
N ILE A 112 -24.48 -11.89 6.30
CA ILE A 112 -23.53 -11.52 5.26
C ILE A 112 -23.38 -12.63 4.22
N ALA A 113 -23.47 -12.28 2.94
CA ALA A 113 -23.41 -13.25 1.87
C ALA A 113 -22.80 -12.67 0.59
N ALA A 114 -22.12 -13.51 -0.18
CA ALA A 114 -21.69 -13.19 -1.54
C ALA A 114 -22.79 -13.57 -2.54
N ARG A 115 -23.07 -12.68 -3.50
CA ARG A 115 -23.94 -12.94 -4.65
C ARG A 115 -23.19 -12.60 -5.93
N ALA A 116 -23.44 -13.37 -6.99
CA ALA A 116 -22.79 -13.18 -8.27
C ALA A 116 -23.69 -12.35 -9.20
N PHE A 117 -23.07 -11.44 -9.93
CA PHE A 117 -23.72 -10.59 -10.92
C PHE A 117 -22.93 -10.63 -12.22
N ARG A 118 -23.64 -10.40 -13.33
CA ARG A 118 -23.04 -10.25 -14.65
C ARG A 118 -23.50 -8.93 -15.24
N ALA A 119 -22.54 -8.15 -15.75
CA ALA A 119 -22.79 -7.04 -16.67
C ALA A 119 -21.88 -7.30 -17.89
N GLU A 120 -20.81 -6.52 -18.07
CA GLU A 120 -19.73 -6.86 -19.01
C GLU A 120 -19.03 -8.16 -18.60
N ASP A 121 -18.56 -8.20 -17.35
CA ASP A 121 -17.90 -9.35 -16.73
C ASP A 121 -18.72 -9.91 -15.56
N VAL A 122 -18.38 -11.12 -15.12
CA VAL A 122 -18.90 -11.67 -13.85
C VAL A 122 -18.18 -11.04 -12.67
N PHE A 123 -18.91 -10.54 -11.68
CA PHE A 123 -18.38 -10.00 -10.44
C PHE A 123 -19.23 -10.40 -9.24
N PHE A 124 -18.73 -10.12 -8.05
CA PHE A 124 -19.31 -10.57 -6.80
C PHE A 124 -19.63 -9.39 -5.89
N ALA A 125 -20.84 -9.35 -5.36
CA ALA A 125 -21.22 -8.39 -4.33
C ALA A 125 -21.31 -9.10 -2.98
N VAL A 126 -20.56 -8.61 -1.99
CA VAL A 126 -20.74 -9.01 -0.60
C VAL A 126 -21.79 -8.10 0.01
N LEU A 127 -22.98 -8.65 0.26
CA LEU A 127 -24.11 -7.95 0.88
C LEU A 127 -24.08 -8.10 2.41
N PHE A 128 -24.41 -7.03 3.12
CA PHE A 128 -24.46 -6.99 4.59
C PHE A 128 -25.41 -5.86 5.07
N PRO A 129 -25.90 -5.88 6.32
CA PRO A 129 -26.70 -4.78 6.85
C PRO A 129 -25.89 -3.49 6.90
N LEU A 130 -26.45 -2.38 6.42
CA LEU A 130 -25.77 -1.10 6.23
C LEU A 130 -25.02 -0.60 7.48
N GLY A 131 -25.55 -0.90 8.67
CA GLY A 131 -24.92 -0.55 9.95
C GLY A 131 -23.53 -1.17 10.17
N TYR A 132 -23.20 -2.28 9.50
CA TYR A 132 -21.88 -2.93 9.56
C TYR A 132 -20.90 -2.42 8.49
N ARG A 133 -21.29 -1.42 7.69
CA ARG A 133 -20.41 -0.83 6.67
C ARG A 133 -19.03 -0.44 7.21
N PRO A 134 -18.85 0.15 8.40
CA PRO A 134 -17.51 0.45 8.94
C PRO A 134 -16.62 -0.79 9.06
N THR A 135 -17.16 -1.88 9.61
CA THR A 135 -16.46 -3.15 9.82
C THR A 135 -16.01 -3.77 8.49
N VAL A 136 -16.92 -3.83 7.50
CA VAL A 136 -16.62 -4.44 6.18
C VAL A 136 -15.71 -3.52 5.35
N ALA A 137 -15.88 -2.20 5.43
CA ALA A 137 -15.05 -1.22 4.74
C ALA A 137 -13.57 -1.32 5.14
N ARG A 138 -13.27 -1.81 6.35
CA ARG A 138 -11.87 -2.01 6.77
C ARG A 138 -11.17 -3.09 5.96
N PHE A 139 -11.87 -4.13 5.49
CA PHE A 139 -11.31 -5.08 4.53
C PHE A 139 -11.00 -4.38 3.21
N TRP A 140 -11.97 -3.63 2.65
CA TRP A 140 -11.78 -2.86 1.42
C TRP A 140 -10.55 -1.95 1.50
N SER A 141 -10.43 -1.18 2.58
CA SER A 141 -9.33 -0.23 2.76
C SER A 141 -7.98 -0.88 3.04
N THR A 142 -7.96 -2.01 3.75
CA THR A 142 -6.72 -2.69 4.15
C THR A 142 -6.22 -3.61 3.05
N ALA A 143 -7.06 -4.56 2.59
CA ALA A 143 -6.69 -5.51 1.55
C ALA A 143 -6.66 -4.89 0.16
N GLY A 144 -7.56 -3.96 -0.16
CA GLY A 144 -7.59 -3.34 -1.49
C GLY A 144 -7.86 -4.33 -2.62
N ALA A 145 -8.69 -5.35 -2.37
CA ALA A 145 -9.03 -6.43 -3.31
C ALA A 145 -10.37 -6.21 -4.04
N GLY A 146 -10.95 -5.01 -3.94
CA GLY A 146 -12.19 -4.65 -4.64
C GLY A 146 -12.00 -4.46 -6.14
N VAL A 147 -13.12 -4.33 -6.87
CA VAL A 147 -13.10 -3.95 -8.30
C VAL A 147 -12.45 -2.59 -8.51
N SER A 148 -11.81 -2.40 -9.67
CA SER A 148 -11.23 -1.12 -10.06
C SER A 148 -12.28 -0.15 -10.59
N SER A 149 -11.90 1.13 -10.77
CA SER A 149 -12.77 2.13 -11.37
C SER A 149 -13.04 1.86 -12.85
N ARG A 150 -12.07 1.33 -13.60
CA ARG A 150 -12.25 0.93 -15.01
C ARG A 150 -13.15 -0.29 -15.15
N PHE A 151 -13.02 -1.27 -14.25
CA PHE A 151 -13.95 -2.41 -14.20
C PHE A 151 -15.39 -1.92 -14.00
N ALA A 152 -15.58 -0.99 -13.06
CA ALA A 152 -16.90 -0.46 -12.76
C ALA A 152 -17.46 0.37 -13.91
N GLU A 153 -16.63 1.19 -14.57
CA GLU A 153 -17.00 1.92 -15.78
C GLU A 153 -17.48 0.97 -16.89
N ALA A 154 -16.69 -0.04 -17.25
CA ALA A 154 -17.07 -1.00 -18.30
C ALA A 154 -18.36 -1.75 -17.96
N SER A 155 -18.58 -2.08 -16.68
CA SER A 155 -19.83 -2.70 -16.22
C SER A 155 -21.03 -1.75 -16.31
N LEU A 156 -20.84 -0.44 -16.07
CA LEU A 156 -21.89 0.56 -16.18
C LEU A 156 -22.27 0.83 -17.65
N ASP A 157 -21.33 0.75 -18.58
CA ASP A 157 -21.63 0.83 -20.01
C ASP A 157 -22.53 -0.34 -20.49
N HIS A 158 -22.49 -1.46 -19.76
CA HIS A 158 -23.30 -2.65 -20.00
C HIS A 158 -24.40 -2.84 -18.96
N LEU A 159 -24.83 -1.77 -18.28
CA LEU A 159 -25.77 -1.85 -17.16
C LEU A 159 -27.13 -2.48 -17.53
N SER A 160 -27.57 -2.35 -18.79
CA SER A 160 -28.80 -3.00 -19.26
C SER A 160 -28.74 -4.53 -19.22
N GLN A 161 -27.54 -5.10 -19.16
CA GLN A 161 -27.28 -6.53 -19.03
C GLN A 161 -27.11 -6.97 -17.56
N LEU A 162 -27.24 -6.04 -16.60
CA LEU A 162 -27.05 -6.35 -15.18
C LEU A 162 -28.08 -7.36 -14.69
N GLU A 163 -27.60 -8.58 -14.46
CA GLU A 163 -28.40 -9.66 -13.89
C GLU A 163 -27.66 -10.32 -12.74
N GLU A 164 -28.45 -10.80 -11.78
CA GLU A 164 -27.94 -11.73 -10.78
C GLU A 164 -27.89 -13.12 -11.41
N ILE A 165 -26.76 -13.79 -11.23
CA ILE A 165 -26.54 -15.16 -11.70
C ILE A 165 -26.33 -16.09 -10.50
N PRO A 166 -26.54 -17.41 -10.66
CA PRO A 166 -26.18 -18.37 -9.62
C PRO A 166 -24.72 -18.21 -9.20
N LEU A 167 -24.44 -18.31 -7.89
CA LEU A 167 -23.08 -18.26 -7.37
C LEU A 167 -22.30 -19.46 -7.92
N PRO A 168 -21.21 -19.25 -8.69
CA PRO A 168 -20.44 -20.34 -9.25
C PRO A 168 -19.68 -21.12 -8.17
N GLU A 169 -19.41 -22.40 -8.43
CA GLU A 169 -18.59 -23.23 -7.53
C GLU A 169 -17.10 -22.87 -7.59
N ASN A 170 -16.62 -22.47 -8.79
CA ASN A 170 -15.24 -22.12 -9.08
C ASN A 170 -15.13 -20.66 -9.56
N GLU A 171 -13.90 -20.14 -9.61
CA GLU A 171 -13.67 -18.81 -10.20
C GLU A 171 -14.10 -18.79 -11.68
N PRO A 172 -14.73 -17.70 -12.14
CA PRO A 172 -15.04 -17.53 -13.55
C PRO A 172 -13.75 -17.36 -14.37
N ASP A 173 -13.75 -17.88 -15.60
CA ASP A 173 -12.66 -17.66 -16.54
C ASP A 173 -12.55 -16.16 -16.84
N ARG A 174 -11.32 -15.63 -16.76
CA ARG A 174 -11.00 -14.23 -17.06
C ARG A 174 -9.85 -14.17 -18.06
N PRO A 175 -9.83 -13.17 -18.95
CA PRO A 175 -8.68 -12.93 -19.81
C PRO A 175 -7.43 -12.73 -18.94
N ASN A 176 -6.40 -13.54 -19.18
CA ASN A 176 -5.09 -13.35 -18.55
C ASN A 176 -4.14 -12.66 -19.55
N PHE A 177 -3.20 -11.88 -19.03
CA PHE A 177 -2.23 -11.17 -19.86
C PHE A 177 -1.07 -12.08 -20.23
N SER A 178 -0.60 -11.97 -21.47
CA SER A 178 0.67 -12.53 -21.90
C SER A 178 1.58 -11.37 -22.32
N THR A 179 2.65 -11.13 -21.57
CA THR A 179 3.69 -10.16 -21.96
C THR A 179 4.76 -10.85 -22.80
N PRO A 180 5.35 -10.18 -23.80
CA PRO A 180 6.56 -10.68 -24.46
C PRO A 180 7.67 -10.94 -23.44
N ALA A 181 8.32 -12.10 -23.51
CA ALA A 181 9.41 -12.45 -22.62
C ALA A 181 10.66 -11.63 -22.97
N HIS A 182 11.10 -10.74 -22.07
CA HIS A 182 12.47 -10.21 -22.09
C HIS A 182 13.29 -11.00 -21.08
N VAL A 183 14.14 -11.90 -21.59
CA VAL A 183 14.94 -12.83 -20.80
C VAL A 183 16.36 -12.28 -20.64
N VAL A 184 16.82 -12.18 -19.39
CA VAL A 184 18.25 -12.23 -19.04
C VAL A 184 18.37 -13.22 -17.87
N HIS A 185 19.39 -14.07 -17.86
CA HIS A 185 19.55 -15.14 -16.85
C HIS A 185 20.56 -14.76 -15.75
N PRO A 186 20.37 -15.18 -14.48
CA PRO A 186 19.18 -15.78 -13.89
C PRO A 186 18.28 -14.68 -13.29
N SER A 187 17.39 -14.11 -14.10
CA SER A 187 16.36 -13.17 -13.64
C SER A 187 14.99 -13.87 -13.59
N PRO A 188 14.04 -13.36 -12.77
CA PRO A 188 12.67 -13.84 -12.77
C PRO A 188 12.07 -13.89 -14.19
N SER A 189 11.36 -14.96 -14.52
CA SER A 189 10.63 -15.07 -15.77
C SER A 189 9.24 -14.42 -15.67
N VAL A 190 8.55 -14.26 -16.79
CA VAL A 190 7.15 -13.78 -16.80
C VAL A 190 6.21 -14.67 -15.96
N HIS A 191 6.57 -15.94 -15.75
CA HIS A 191 5.78 -16.84 -14.92
C HIS A 191 5.95 -16.57 -13.43
N ASP A 192 6.99 -15.85 -13.03
CA ASP A 192 7.35 -15.57 -11.63
C ASP A 192 6.79 -14.25 -11.13
N VAL A 193 6.06 -13.54 -12.01
CA VAL A 193 5.42 -12.25 -11.74
C VAL A 193 3.92 -12.45 -11.61
N TYR A 194 3.36 -11.96 -10.51
CA TYR A 194 1.95 -12.04 -10.17
C TYR A 194 1.40 -10.64 -9.97
N PHE A 195 0.34 -10.28 -10.69
CA PHE A 195 -0.30 -8.96 -10.57
C PHE A 195 -1.55 -9.01 -9.71
N TYR A 196 -1.78 -7.91 -8.99
CA TYR A 196 -2.90 -7.73 -8.06
C TYR A 196 -3.53 -6.35 -8.26
N GLN A 197 -4.79 -6.21 -7.84
CA GLN A 197 -5.59 -4.98 -7.93
C GLN A 197 -4.89 -3.79 -7.25
N THR A 198 -4.12 -4.03 -6.18
CA THR A 198 -3.35 -2.99 -5.49
C THR A 198 -2.07 -3.54 -4.88
N GLY A 199 -1.13 -2.65 -4.53
CA GLY A 199 0.05 -3.03 -3.73
C GLY A 199 -0.33 -3.67 -2.39
N MET A 200 -1.42 -3.23 -1.76
CA MET A 200 -1.90 -3.88 -0.54
C MET A 200 -2.49 -5.27 -0.79
N ALA A 201 -3.15 -5.49 -1.92
CA ALA A 201 -3.66 -6.81 -2.28
C ALA A 201 -2.48 -7.79 -2.47
N ALA A 202 -1.41 -7.33 -3.11
CA ALA A 202 -0.16 -8.09 -3.25
C ALA A 202 0.42 -8.51 -1.89
N ILE A 203 0.49 -7.59 -0.92
CA ILE A 203 0.94 -7.88 0.47
C ILE A 203 -0.02 -8.84 1.18
N CYS A 204 -1.32 -8.51 1.23
CA CYS A 204 -2.31 -9.27 2.00
C CYS A 204 -2.50 -10.70 1.48
N LYS A 205 -2.59 -10.88 0.15
CA LYS A 205 -2.74 -12.20 -0.47
C LYS A 205 -1.50 -13.05 -0.23
N SER A 206 -0.32 -12.50 -0.48
CA SER A 206 0.96 -13.19 -0.25
C SER A 206 1.12 -13.57 1.23
N HIS A 207 0.80 -12.67 2.15
CA HIS A 207 0.78 -12.97 3.58
C HIS A 207 -0.19 -14.11 3.94
N GLY A 208 -1.40 -14.10 3.38
CA GLY A 208 -2.38 -15.18 3.55
C GLY A 208 -1.88 -16.52 3.02
N TYR A 209 -1.17 -16.53 1.89
CA TYR A 209 -0.55 -17.72 1.33
C TYR A 209 0.51 -18.26 2.30
N LEU A 210 1.41 -17.40 2.79
CA LEU A 210 2.43 -17.80 3.75
C LEU A 210 1.82 -18.34 5.05
N LEU A 211 0.72 -17.75 5.52
CA LEU A 211 -0.04 -18.25 6.67
C LEU A 211 -0.59 -19.67 6.43
N SER A 212 -1.09 -19.98 5.23
CA SER A 212 -1.63 -21.32 4.93
C SER A 212 -0.56 -22.41 4.96
N ARG A 213 0.70 -22.04 4.70
CA ARG A 213 1.84 -22.96 4.62
C ARG A 213 2.67 -23.06 5.91
N TYR A 214 2.94 -21.91 6.54
CA TYR A 214 3.87 -21.79 7.65
C TYR A 214 3.16 -21.53 8.97
N ASN A 215 2.03 -20.81 8.94
CA ASN A 215 1.21 -20.44 10.10
C ASN A 215 2.02 -19.98 11.33
N GLY A 216 2.99 -19.08 11.10
CA GLY A 216 3.93 -18.60 12.12
C GLY A 216 3.78 -17.11 12.42
N THR A 217 4.54 -16.61 13.40
CA THR A 217 4.63 -15.17 13.69
C THR A 217 5.16 -14.42 12.48
N THR A 218 4.57 -13.26 12.17
CA THR A 218 5.06 -12.36 11.13
C THR A 218 5.91 -11.27 11.77
N VAL A 219 7.12 -11.05 11.24
CA VAL A 219 7.98 -9.94 11.61
C VAL A 219 7.81 -8.82 10.58
N LEU A 220 7.64 -7.59 11.05
CA LEU A 220 7.88 -6.40 10.25
C LEU A 220 9.10 -5.67 10.80
N PHE A 221 10.06 -5.47 9.91
CA PHE A 221 11.30 -4.73 10.16
C PHE A 221 11.18 -3.34 9.52
N GLU A 222 11.44 -2.31 10.31
CA GLU A 222 11.27 -0.88 10.05
C GLU A 222 9.82 -0.36 10.00
N ILE A 223 9.65 0.97 10.02
CA ILE A 223 8.35 1.60 9.79
C ILE A 223 7.87 1.26 8.37
N ALA A 224 6.90 0.36 8.28
CA ALA A 224 6.18 0.14 7.03
C ALA A 224 4.95 1.06 6.91
N PHE A 225 4.44 1.14 5.70
CA PHE A 225 3.13 1.68 5.39
C PHE A 225 2.08 1.14 6.37
N MET A 226 1.34 2.04 7.05
CA MET A 226 0.46 1.71 8.18
C MET A 226 -0.55 0.58 7.89
N ASN A 227 -0.99 0.40 6.65
CA ASN A 227 -1.93 -0.67 6.34
C ASN A 227 -1.26 -2.06 6.29
N THR A 228 0.05 -2.14 6.07
CA THR A 228 0.83 -3.38 6.15
C THR A 228 0.84 -3.92 7.57
N LEU A 229 1.02 -3.03 8.57
CA LEU A 229 0.86 -3.38 9.99
C LEU A 229 -0.51 -4.02 10.28
N LYS A 230 -1.58 -3.38 9.81
CA LYS A 230 -2.97 -3.85 10.00
C LYS A 230 -3.25 -5.17 9.26
N ALA A 231 -2.58 -5.43 8.14
CA ALA A 231 -2.71 -6.69 7.42
C ALA A 231 -2.16 -7.86 8.26
N PHE A 232 -1.01 -7.66 8.90
CA PHE A 232 -0.30 -8.71 9.65
C PHE A 232 -0.95 -9.07 10.99
N GLU A 233 -1.86 -8.25 11.51
CA GLU A 233 -2.71 -8.58 12.67
C GLU A 233 -3.57 -9.86 12.44
N ASN A 234 -3.72 -10.31 11.19
CA ASN A 234 -4.53 -11.47 10.84
C ASN A 234 -3.81 -12.83 10.97
N GLY A 235 -2.66 -12.90 11.63
CA GLY A 235 -1.92 -14.15 11.88
C GLY A 235 -2.01 -14.70 13.32
N PRO A 236 -1.23 -15.73 13.65
CA PRO A 236 -1.09 -16.23 15.03
C PRO A 236 -0.23 -15.32 15.92
N GLY A 237 0.57 -14.42 15.32
CA GLY A 237 1.38 -13.45 16.04
C GLY A 237 2.00 -12.43 15.08
N PHE A 238 2.32 -11.25 15.63
CA PHE A 238 2.98 -10.16 14.90
C PHE A 238 4.03 -9.50 15.80
N LYS A 239 5.23 -9.25 15.26
CA LYS A 239 6.33 -8.58 15.95
C LYS A 239 6.86 -7.43 15.09
N PHE A 240 7.05 -6.27 15.72
CA PHE A 240 7.47 -5.03 15.05
C PHE A 240 8.82 -4.54 15.59
N PHE A 241 9.74 -4.21 14.69
CA PHE A 241 11.02 -3.57 14.98
C PHE A 241 11.05 -2.25 14.20
N GLY A 242 10.74 -1.13 14.86
CA GLY A 242 10.30 0.08 14.15
C GLY A 242 11.41 1.03 13.70
N SER A 243 12.64 0.91 14.19
CA SER A 243 13.71 1.87 13.87
C SER A 243 14.50 1.48 12.63
N GLY A 244 14.55 0.18 12.30
CA GLY A 244 15.37 -0.34 11.20
C GLY A 244 16.89 -0.22 11.44
N SER A 245 17.28 0.03 12.68
CA SER A 245 18.66 0.22 13.07
C SER A 245 19.43 -1.11 13.21
N ASP A 246 20.75 -0.99 13.39
CA ASP A 246 21.57 -2.15 13.77
C ASP A 246 21.13 -2.73 15.12
N ASP A 247 20.60 -1.93 16.05
CA ASP A 247 20.07 -2.43 17.34
C ASP A 247 18.82 -3.28 17.10
N ASP A 248 17.90 -2.84 16.23
CA ASP A 248 16.73 -3.64 15.83
C ASP A 248 17.16 -4.98 15.19
N LEU A 249 18.27 -5.02 14.44
CA LEU A 249 18.80 -6.29 13.89
C LEU A 249 19.28 -7.24 15.01
N HIS A 250 19.92 -6.72 16.04
CA HIS A 250 20.33 -7.52 17.20
C HIS A 250 19.11 -8.06 17.96
N GLU A 251 18.09 -7.23 18.18
CA GLU A 251 16.84 -7.65 18.82
C GLU A 251 16.08 -8.67 17.98
N LEU A 252 16.04 -8.49 16.65
CA LEU A 252 15.46 -9.45 15.72
C LEU A 252 16.17 -10.80 15.84
N GLN A 253 17.50 -10.82 15.82
CA GLN A 253 18.26 -12.05 15.98
C GLN A 253 17.94 -12.75 17.31
N GLY A 254 17.86 -12.00 18.41
CA GLY A 254 17.49 -12.54 19.72
C GLY A 254 16.07 -13.13 19.72
N PHE A 255 15.12 -12.44 19.10
CA PHE A 255 13.74 -12.91 18.95
C PHE A 255 13.65 -14.19 18.11
N LEU A 256 14.32 -14.24 16.96
CA LEU A 256 14.34 -15.43 16.10
C LEU A 256 14.95 -16.64 16.82
N GLN A 257 16.04 -16.42 17.56
CA GLN A 257 16.63 -17.48 18.40
C GLN A 257 15.65 -17.97 19.46
N GLN A 258 14.99 -17.05 20.16
CA GLN A 258 14.01 -17.39 21.19
C GLN A 258 12.82 -18.19 20.63
N GLU A 259 12.28 -17.79 19.47
CA GLU A 259 11.20 -18.53 18.82
C GLU A 259 11.66 -19.95 18.44
N ALA A 260 12.86 -20.06 17.85
CA ALA A 260 13.45 -21.35 17.48
C ALA A 260 13.69 -22.27 18.68
N ASP A 261 14.26 -21.76 19.77
CA ASP A 261 14.53 -22.51 21.01
C ASP A 261 13.23 -23.02 21.65
N GLN A 262 12.12 -22.29 21.46
CA GLN A 262 10.80 -22.65 21.97
C GLN A 262 9.96 -23.44 20.97
N GLY A 263 10.54 -23.86 19.84
CA GLY A 263 9.87 -24.63 18.79
C GLY A 263 8.74 -23.87 18.09
N ARG A 264 8.71 -22.54 18.21
CA ARG A 264 7.74 -21.68 17.53
C ARG A 264 8.28 -21.25 16.18
N ARG A 265 7.36 -21.04 15.23
CA ARG A 265 7.70 -20.68 13.87
C ARG A 265 7.52 -19.19 13.63
N VAL A 266 8.52 -18.57 13.01
CA VAL A 266 8.38 -17.28 12.34
C VAL A 266 8.18 -17.56 10.85
N GLN A 267 7.11 -17.03 10.26
CA GLN A 267 6.81 -17.32 8.85
C GLN A 267 7.62 -16.45 7.89
N ALA A 268 7.75 -15.16 8.22
CA ALA A 268 8.32 -14.17 7.32
C ALA A 268 8.85 -12.96 8.07
N ILE A 269 9.92 -12.39 7.54
CA ILE A 269 10.39 -11.04 7.81
C ILE A 269 9.99 -10.19 6.61
N TRP A 270 9.19 -9.16 6.86
CA TRP A 270 8.81 -8.14 5.89
C TRP A 270 9.61 -6.88 6.13
N ALA A 271 10.17 -6.29 5.07
CA ALA A 271 10.89 -5.02 5.13
C ALA A 271 10.53 -4.15 3.91
N GLU A 272 10.67 -2.83 4.05
CA GLU A 272 10.65 -1.90 2.92
C GLU A 272 12.08 -1.47 2.56
N PHE A 273 12.35 -1.18 1.30
CA PHE A 273 13.66 -0.71 0.86
C PHE A 273 13.56 0.47 -0.11
N PRO A 274 13.80 1.72 0.34
CA PRO A 274 13.91 2.18 1.73
C PRO A 274 12.54 2.35 2.39
N ALA A 275 12.49 2.42 3.72
CA ALA A 275 11.24 2.51 4.49
C ALA A 275 10.52 3.86 4.39
N ASN A 276 9.19 3.84 4.26
CA ASN A 276 8.36 5.03 4.20
C ASN A 276 7.90 5.51 5.60
N PRO A 277 8.13 6.76 6.03
CA PRO A 277 8.58 7.93 5.24
C PRO A 277 10.01 8.39 5.52
N LEU A 278 10.72 7.77 6.47
CA LEU A 278 12.03 8.23 6.95
C LEU A 278 13.19 7.78 6.05
N LEU A 279 12.92 6.89 5.11
CA LEU A 279 13.87 6.41 4.11
C LEU A 279 15.11 5.79 4.75
N VAL A 280 14.93 5.18 5.92
CA VAL A 280 15.89 4.26 6.50
C VAL A 280 16.05 3.09 5.54
N THR A 281 17.26 2.55 5.50
CA THR A 281 17.60 1.49 4.54
C THR A 281 18.19 0.32 5.32
N PRO A 282 17.49 -0.83 5.39
CA PRO A 282 17.93 -1.93 6.23
C PRO A 282 19.17 -2.59 5.62
N ASN A 283 19.98 -3.20 6.47
CA ASN A 283 21.05 -4.09 6.03
C ASN A 283 20.46 -5.41 5.49
N LEU A 284 20.09 -5.43 4.21
CA LEU A 284 19.46 -6.59 3.58
C LEU A 284 20.34 -7.84 3.60
N ALA A 285 21.67 -7.69 3.52
CA ALA A 285 22.58 -8.83 3.62
C ALA A 285 22.43 -9.51 4.99
N LYS A 286 22.32 -8.72 6.07
CA LYS A 286 22.11 -9.27 7.40
C LYS A 286 20.72 -9.89 7.59
N LEU A 287 19.69 -9.25 7.04
CA LEU A 287 18.33 -9.83 7.04
C LEU A 287 18.29 -11.16 6.29
N ARG A 288 18.97 -11.26 5.14
CA ARG A 288 19.08 -12.51 4.37
C ARG A 288 19.78 -13.60 5.17
N GLU A 289 20.92 -13.30 5.81
CA GLU A 289 21.62 -14.25 6.68
C GLU A 289 20.71 -14.79 7.79
N LEU A 290 19.94 -13.91 8.45
CA LEU A 290 19.01 -14.30 9.51
C LEU A 290 17.87 -15.15 8.94
N ALA A 291 17.29 -14.75 7.81
CA ALA A 291 16.22 -15.48 7.15
C ALA A 291 16.66 -16.91 6.78
N ASP A 292 17.88 -17.08 6.25
CA ASP A 292 18.44 -18.39 5.92
C ASP A 292 18.71 -19.23 7.17
N LYS A 293 19.33 -18.63 8.19
CA LYS A 293 19.66 -19.33 9.44
C LYS A 293 18.43 -19.90 10.15
N TYR A 294 17.32 -19.16 10.14
CA TYR A 294 16.10 -19.51 10.88
C TYR A 294 14.98 -20.08 9.98
N ASP A 295 15.26 -20.40 8.71
CA ASP A 295 14.29 -20.90 7.74
C ASP A 295 13.04 -19.99 7.57
N VAL A 296 13.24 -18.67 7.61
CA VAL A 296 12.18 -17.65 7.52
C VAL A 296 12.13 -17.06 6.10
N VAL A 297 10.92 -16.76 5.59
CA VAL A 297 10.77 -16.07 4.30
C VAL A 297 11.20 -14.61 4.43
N LEU A 298 12.05 -14.11 3.54
CA LEU A 298 12.36 -12.69 3.44
C LEU A 298 11.53 -12.04 2.32
N ALA A 299 10.54 -11.25 2.71
CA ALA A 299 9.70 -10.48 1.81
C ALA A 299 10.14 -9.00 1.84
N ILE A 300 10.39 -8.42 0.67
CA ILE A 300 10.84 -7.02 0.58
C ILE A 300 9.88 -6.22 -0.31
N ASP A 301 9.43 -5.07 0.16
CA ASP A 301 8.70 -4.08 -0.64
C ASP A 301 9.67 -3.01 -1.16
N ASP A 302 9.82 -2.91 -2.48
CA ASP A 302 10.76 -2.02 -3.15
C ASP A 302 10.10 -0.77 -3.76
N THR A 303 8.83 -0.53 -3.44
CA THR A 303 8.01 0.52 -4.05
C THR A 303 8.71 1.88 -4.07
N ILE A 304 9.32 2.27 -2.95
CA ILE A 304 9.99 3.57 -2.81
C ILE A 304 11.34 3.56 -3.51
N GLY A 305 12.07 2.46 -3.40
CA GLY A 305 13.36 2.27 -4.04
C GLY A 305 13.25 2.39 -5.55
N SER A 306 12.16 1.86 -6.13
CA SER A 306 11.87 1.80 -7.56
C SER A 306 12.82 0.85 -8.29
N TRP A 307 12.27 -0.09 -9.06
CA TRP A 307 13.04 -1.06 -9.85
C TRP A 307 14.08 -0.42 -10.77
N ALA A 308 13.84 0.80 -11.25
CA ALA A 308 14.80 1.55 -12.06
C ALA A 308 16.09 1.87 -11.29
N ASN A 309 16.02 2.16 -9.99
CA ASN A 309 17.16 2.64 -9.22
C ASN A 309 17.95 1.53 -8.53
N ILE A 310 17.27 0.48 -8.07
CA ILE A 310 17.86 -0.57 -7.24
C ILE A 310 17.63 -1.97 -7.81
N ASP A 311 18.52 -2.89 -7.43
CA ASP A 311 18.35 -4.33 -7.63
C ASP A 311 18.58 -5.07 -6.32
N ILE A 312 17.48 -5.52 -5.72
CA ILE A 312 17.47 -6.27 -4.45
C ILE A 312 16.90 -7.67 -4.61
N THR A 313 16.64 -8.11 -5.86
CA THR A 313 15.98 -9.39 -6.14
C THR A 313 16.74 -10.55 -5.52
N ALA A 314 18.08 -10.51 -5.53
CA ALA A 314 18.92 -11.56 -4.97
C ALA A 314 18.81 -11.71 -3.43
N MET A 315 18.30 -10.69 -2.72
CA MET A 315 18.13 -10.72 -1.27
C MET A 315 16.75 -11.24 -0.87
N ALA A 316 15.73 -11.07 -1.70
CA ALA A 316 14.35 -11.43 -1.37
C ALA A 316 14.04 -12.89 -1.76
N ASP A 317 13.15 -13.52 -1.00
CA ASP A 317 12.43 -14.72 -1.46
C ASP A 317 11.21 -14.34 -2.30
N LEU A 318 10.52 -13.26 -1.91
CA LEU A 318 9.47 -12.61 -2.69
C LEU A 318 9.60 -11.07 -2.59
N LEU A 319 9.46 -10.41 -3.72
CA LEU A 319 9.56 -8.97 -3.85
C LEU A 319 8.19 -8.40 -4.16
N VAL A 320 7.80 -7.33 -3.47
CA VAL A 320 6.52 -6.65 -3.66
C VAL A 320 6.75 -5.24 -4.18
N THR A 321 5.94 -4.84 -5.16
CA THR A 321 5.99 -3.48 -5.70
C THR A 321 4.57 -2.93 -5.82
N SER A 322 4.33 -1.72 -5.30
CA SER A 322 3.14 -0.95 -5.65
C SER A 322 3.34 -0.28 -7.00
N VAL A 323 2.95 -1.01 -8.05
CA VAL A 323 2.93 -0.54 -9.46
C VAL A 323 2.16 0.78 -9.62
N THR A 324 1.21 1.05 -8.72
CA THR A 324 0.45 2.31 -8.61
C THR A 324 1.32 3.59 -8.59
N LYS A 325 2.58 3.49 -8.12
CA LYS A 325 3.44 4.65 -7.81
C LYS A 325 4.26 5.12 -9.00
N SER A 326 5.59 5.14 -8.88
CA SER A 326 6.52 5.65 -9.89
C SER A 326 6.46 4.86 -11.21
N PHE A 327 6.15 3.56 -11.16
CA PHE A 327 6.02 2.73 -12.36
C PHE A 327 4.85 3.22 -13.23
N ASN A 328 3.63 3.25 -12.69
CA ASN A 328 2.49 3.85 -13.39
C ASN A 328 2.69 5.34 -13.65
N GLY A 329 3.17 6.13 -12.70
CA GLY A 329 3.65 7.50 -12.98
C GLY A 329 2.60 8.58 -13.18
N TYR A 330 1.38 8.23 -13.57
CA TYR A 330 0.31 9.17 -13.94
C TYR A 330 -0.84 9.25 -12.92
N ALA A 331 -0.77 8.44 -11.86
CA ALA A 331 -1.71 8.43 -10.75
C ALA A 331 -3.19 8.28 -11.21
N ASP A 332 -3.42 7.38 -12.15
CA ASP A 332 -4.68 7.12 -12.85
C ASP A 332 -5.05 5.62 -12.90
N ALA A 333 -4.23 4.76 -12.29
CA ALA A 333 -4.47 3.34 -12.15
C ALA A 333 -3.86 2.86 -10.82
N ILE A 334 -4.44 1.81 -10.26
CA ILE A 334 -3.92 1.12 -9.08
C ILE A 334 -3.58 -0.32 -9.45
N ALA A 335 -2.44 -0.77 -8.96
CA ALA A 335 -1.96 -2.14 -9.12
C ALA A 335 -0.85 -2.43 -8.10
N GLY A 336 -0.61 -3.73 -7.88
CA GLY A 336 0.54 -4.26 -7.18
C GLY A 336 1.10 -5.48 -7.90
N SER A 337 2.35 -5.80 -7.63
CA SER A 337 2.99 -7.02 -8.14
C SER A 337 3.73 -7.75 -7.02
N VAL A 338 3.80 -9.07 -7.15
CA VAL A 338 4.75 -9.93 -6.45
C VAL A 338 5.64 -10.61 -7.46
N VAL A 339 6.95 -10.61 -7.21
CA VAL A 339 7.94 -11.36 -7.98
C VAL A 339 8.57 -12.41 -7.07
N LEU A 340 8.49 -13.68 -7.46
CA LEU A 340 9.19 -14.75 -6.77
C LEU A 340 10.64 -14.82 -7.28
N ASN A 341 11.60 -14.91 -6.37
CA ASN A 341 13.00 -15.04 -6.74
C ASN A 341 13.32 -16.50 -7.12
N PRO A 342 13.61 -16.82 -8.39
CA PRO A 342 13.95 -18.18 -8.81
C PRO A 342 15.26 -18.70 -8.24
N ALA A 343 16.15 -17.81 -7.77
CA ALA A 343 17.40 -18.18 -7.11
C ALA A 343 17.22 -18.43 -5.60
N SER A 344 16.04 -18.16 -5.02
CA SER A 344 15.77 -18.41 -3.61
C SER A 344 15.71 -19.92 -3.31
N PRO A 345 16.28 -20.38 -2.18
CA PRO A 345 16.10 -21.76 -1.72
C PRO A 345 14.64 -22.11 -1.41
N LYS A 346 13.77 -21.10 -1.21
CA LYS A 346 12.34 -21.26 -0.97
C LYS A 346 11.49 -21.22 -2.24
N TYR A 347 12.10 -20.99 -3.40
CA TYR A 347 11.38 -20.77 -4.66
C TYR A 347 10.35 -21.86 -4.98
N HIS A 348 10.72 -23.15 -4.89
CA HIS A 348 9.79 -24.24 -5.22
C HIS A 348 8.58 -24.31 -4.28
N ASP A 349 8.77 -24.05 -2.97
CA ASP A 349 7.68 -24.04 -1.98
C ASP A 349 6.76 -22.85 -2.26
N LEU A 350 7.33 -21.65 -2.46
CA LEU A 350 6.59 -20.44 -2.79
C LEU A 350 5.86 -20.57 -4.14
N LYS A 351 6.50 -21.15 -5.16
CA LYS A 351 5.90 -21.34 -6.48
C LYS A 351 4.69 -22.26 -6.42
N SER A 352 4.81 -23.38 -5.71
CA SER A 352 3.71 -24.32 -5.47
C SER A 352 2.53 -23.65 -4.76
N LEU A 353 2.84 -22.81 -3.77
CA LEU A 353 1.87 -22.06 -3.00
C LEU A 353 1.12 -21.02 -3.84
N PHE A 354 1.84 -20.23 -4.64
CA PHE A 354 1.23 -19.25 -5.55
C PHE A 354 0.42 -19.94 -6.64
N ASN A 355 0.91 -21.02 -7.25
CA ASN A 355 0.15 -21.78 -8.25
C ASN A 355 -1.17 -22.35 -7.70
N ARG A 356 -1.23 -22.63 -6.39
CA ARG A 356 -2.44 -23.14 -5.73
C ARG A 356 -3.44 -22.05 -5.41
N HIS A 357 -2.99 -20.87 -4.99
CA HIS A 357 -3.85 -19.87 -4.37
C HIS A 357 -4.06 -18.60 -5.20
N TYR A 358 -3.18 -18.32 -6.17
CA TYR A 358 -3.28 -17.11 -6.98
C TYR A 358 -4.52 -17.15 -7.90
N VAL A 359 -5.30 -16.07 -7.86
CA VAL A 359 -6.39 -15.79 -8.78
C VAL A 359 -6.03 -14.52 -9.57
N PRO A 360 -6.16 -14.51 -10.91
CA PRO A 360 -5.84 -13.34 -11.74
C PRO A 360 -6.96 -12.30 -11.64
N GLU A 361 -6.96 -11.55 -10.53
CA GLU A 361 -8.01 -10.57 -10.19
C GLU A 361 -7.80 -9.18 -10.81
N PHE A 362 -6.62 -8.96 -11.41
CA PHE A 362 -6.21 -7.67 -11.99
C PHE A 362 -6.93 -7.44 -13.33
N TYR A 363 -7.52 -6.25 -13.49
CA TYR A 363 -8.42 -5.97 -14.62
C TYR A 363 -7.68 -5.57 -15.90
N ILE A 364 -8.18 -6.04 -17.06
CA ILE A 364 -7.52 -5.88 -18.37
C ILE A 364 -7.19 -4.43 -18.72
N ALA A 365 -8.18 -3.55 -18.62
CA ALA A 365 -8.01 -2.15 -19.00
C ALA A 365 -7.06 -1.39 -18.06
N ASP A 366 -6.91 -1.83 -16.80
CA ASP A 366 -5.93 -1.21 -15.89
C ASP A 366 -4.51 -1.60 -16.27
N ALA A 367 -4.29 -2.85 -16.68
CA ALA A 367 -2.98 -3.29 -17.14
C ALA A 367 -2.57 -2.61 -18.45
N GLU A 368 -3.50 -2.44 -19.39
CA GLU A 368 -3.25 -1.76 -20.66
C GLU A 368 -2.79 -0.31 -20.44
N VAL A 369 -3.47 0.42 -19.55
CA VAL A 369 -3.08 1.79 -19.20
C VAL A 369 -1.72 1.80 -18.47
N ILE A 370 -1.50 0.89 -17.52
CA ILE A 370 -0.22 0.79 -16.81
C ILE A 370 0.93 0.45 -17.77
N GLU A 371 0.73 -0.45 -18.74
CA GLU A 371 1.72 -0.77 -19.77
C GLU A 371 2.06 0.48 -20.57
N GLN A 372 1.04 1.19 -21.10
CA GLN A 372 1.24 2.42 -21.88
C GLN A 372 2.00 3.47 -21.07
N ASN A 373 1.59 3.68 -19.83
CA ASN A 373 2.21 4.60 -18.89
C ASN A 373 3.63 4.20 -18.48
N SER A 374 3.98 2.91 -18.55
CA SER A 374 5.33 2.43 -18.22
C SER A 374 6.37 2.74 -19.30
N ARG A 375 5.96 3.08 -20.52
CA ARG A 375 6.87 3.27 -21.68
C ARG A 375 7.86 4.42 -21.51
N ASP A 376 7.55 5.41 -20.68
CA ASP A 376 8.43 6.54 -20.35
C ASP A 376 8.95 6.50 -18.89
N TYR A 377 8.79 5.36 -18.22
CA TYR A 377 9.13 5.17 -16.80
C TYR A 377 10.57 5.56 -16.45
N LEU A 378 11.56 5.13 -17.25
CA LEU A 378 12.96 5.45 -16.98
C LEU A 378 13.25 6.95 -17.13
N TRP A 379 12.67 7.58 -18.16
CA TRP A 379 12.80 9.03 -18.37
C TRP A 379 12.18 9.81 -17.21
N ARG A 380 10.95 9.46 -16.79
CA ARG A 380 10.29 10.09 -15.64
C ARG A 380 11.09 9.87 -14.37
N THR A 381 11.63 8.66 -14.16
CA THR A 381 12.45 8.35 -12.99
C THR A 381 13.72 9.19 -12.96
N SER A 382 14.39 9.41 -14.10
CA SER A 382 15.55 10.31 -14.17
C SER A 382 15.18 11.74 -13.73
N LYS A 383 14.04 12.26 -14.18
CA LYS A 383 13.53 13.58 -13.75
C LYS A 383 13.19 13.61 -12.26
N MET A 384 12.52 12.58 -11.75
CA MET A 384 12.18 12.48 -10.34
C MET A 384 13.43 12.43 -9.46
N ASN A 385 14.42 11.60 -9.80
CA ASN A 385 15.69 11.49 -9.09
C ASN A 385 16.42 12.84 -9.06
N GLY A 386 16.59 13.49 -10.21
CA GLY A 386 17.32 14.76 -10.30
C GLY A 386 16.63 15.90 -9.55
N ASN A 387 15.29 15.99 -9.63
CA ASN A 387 14.53 17.01 -8.90
C ASN A 387 14.60 16.79 -7.38
N ALA A 388 14.41 15.54 -6.93
CA ALA A 388 14.49 15.20 -5.51
C ALA A 388 15.90 15.45 -4.97
N GLU A 389 16.94 15.02 -5.67
CA GLU A 389 18.32 15.25 -5.28
C GLU A 389 18.66 16.74 -5.18
N ALA A 390 18.23 17.57 -6.14
CA ALA A 390 18.46 19.01 -6.08
C ALA A 390 17.79 19.66 -4.86
N LEU A 391 16.53 19.29 -4.56
CA LEU A 391 15.81 19.79 -3.39
C LEU A 391 16.42 19.30 -2.08
N VAL A 392 16.80 18.03 -2.01
CA VAL A 392 17.44 17.43 -0.83
C VAL A 392 18.78 18.10 -0.56
N ASN A 393 19.61 18.32 -1.58
CA ASN A 393 20.90 18.99 -1.41
C ASN A 393 20.72 20.41 -0.86
N TYR A 394 19.74 21.16 -1.37
CA TYR A 394 19.40 22.48 -0.86
C TYR A 394 18.93 22.44 0.60
N LEU A 395 17.93 21.61 0.91
CA LEU A 395 17.35 21.52 2.25
C LEU A 395 18.35 20.95 3.26
N HIS A 396 19.22 20.04 2.83
CA HIS A 396 20.27 19.49 3.68
C HIS A 396 21.32 20.54 3.99
N ALA A 397 21.72 21.37 3.02
CA ALA A 397 22.58 22.52 3.28
C ALA A 397 21.93 23.49 4.27
N CYS A 398 20.62 23.74 4.14
CA CYS A 398 19.85 24.49 5.15
C CYS A 398 19.90 23.84 6.54
N SER A 399 19.86 22.50 6.64
CA SER A 399 19.94 21.82 7.95
C SER A 399 21.30 21.91 8.65
N LEU A 400 22.34 22.35 7.94
CA LEU A 400 23.67 22.60 8.51
C LEU A 400 23.83 24.03 9.02
N ASP A 401 22.90 24.93 8.68
CA ASP A 401 22.87 26.31 9.15
C ASP A 401 22.02 26.40 10.44
N THR A 402 22.62 26.85 11.53
CA THR A 402 21.91 26.97 12.83
C THR A 402 20.83 28.04 12.84
N GLU A 403 20.82 28.96 11.88
CA GLU A 403 19.78 29.99 11.73
C GLU A 403 18.62 29.54 10.82
N SER A 404 18.74 28.38 10.18
CA SER A 404 17.70 27.81 9.34
C SER A 404 16.70 27.02 10.17
N ALA A 405 15.42 27.11 9.79
CA ALA A 405 14.34 26.38 10.45
C ALA A 405 14.23 24.89 10.04
N VAL A 406 15.08 24.45 9.10
CA VAL A 406 15.19 23.06 8.67
C VAL A 406 16.06 22.31 9.65
N ARG A 407 15.47 21.37 10.38
CA ARG A 407 16.18 20.57 11.38
C ARG A 407 16.90 19.38 10.76
N GLN A 408 16.22 18.66 9.88
CA GLN A 408 16.74 17.43 9.29
C GLN A 408 16.05 17.13 7.96
N VAL A 409 16.80 16.52 7.04
CA VAL A 409 16.26 15.97 5.79
C VAL A 409 16.49 14.47 5.81
N HIS A 410 15.46 13.72 5.45
CA HIS A 410 15.49 12.27 5.35
C HIS A 410 15.44 11.87 3.89
N TYR A 411 16.54 11.27 3.41
CA TYR A 411 16.68 10.78 2.05
C TYR A 411 17.87 9.81 1.97
N PRO A 412 17.85 8.76 1.13
CA PRO A 412 18.91 7.76 1.15
C PRO A 412 20.32 8.32 0.91
N SER A 413 20.50 9.43 0.18
CA SER A 413 21.84 10.00 -0.04
C SER A 413 22.43 10.71 1.18
N VAL A 414 21.59 11.16 2.13
CA VAL A 414 22.01 11.91 3.33
C VAL A 414 21.82 11.12 4.63
N ASN A 415 20.97 10.08 4.62
CA ASN A 415 20.77 9.20 5.76
C ASN A 415 22.04 8.36 6.01
N PRO A 416 22.43 8.12 7.28
CA PRO A 416 23.57 7.24 7.61
C PRO A 416 23.41 5.81 7.07
N SER A 417 22.17 5.29 7.04
CA SER A 417 21.84 3.98 6.46
C SER A 417 21.97 3.95 4.93
N GLY A 418 22.14 5.10 4.28
CA GLY A 418 22.30 5.25 2.84
C GLY A 418 23.44 4.44 2.22
N LYS A 419 24.44 4.06 3.03
CA LYS A 419 25.49 3.11 2.63
C LYS A 419 24.92 1.77 2.14
N PHE A 420 23.84 1.28 2.76
CA PHE A 420 23.16 0.06 2.34
C PHE A 420 22.34 0.29 1.06
N TYR A 421 21.73 1.47 0.88
CA TYR A 421 21.08 1.80 -0.40
C TYR A 421 22.06 1.74 -1.56
N LYS A 422 23.22 2.39 -1.40
CA LYS A 422 24.28 2.46 -2.42
C LYS A 422 24.78 1.08 -2.87
N SER A 423 24.83 0.09 -1.98
CA SER A 423 25.29 -1.26 -2.35
C SER A 423 24.33 -2.01 -3.27
N PHE A 424 23.08 -1.56 -3.37
CA PHE A 424 22.05 -2.17 -4.22
C PHE A 424 21.61 -1.25 -5.37
N MET A 425 22.25 -0.10 -5.56
CA MET A 425 21.98 0.73 -6.74
C MET A 425 22.35 -0.03 -8.01
N ARG A 426 21.48 0.07 -9.03
CA ARG A 426 21.80 -0.47 -10.35
C ARG A 426 23.04 0.23 -10.93
N PRO A 427 23.76 -0.41 -11.86
CA PRO A 427 24.74 0.31 -12.67
C PRO A 427 24.03 1.27 -13.63
N ALA A 428 24.68 2.39 -13.95
CA ALA A 428 24.24 3.25 -15.04
C ALA A 428 24.33 2.51 -16.39
N THR A 429 23.36 2.79 -17.26
CA THR A 429 23.33 2.34 -18.65
C THR A 429 23.46 3.55 -19.59
N ALA A 430 23.52 3.32 -20.90
CA ALA A 430 23.56 4.41 -21.88
C ALA A 430 22.33 5.35 -21.79
N ASP A 431 21.17 4.78 -21.43
CA ASP A 431 19.89 5.49 -21.45
C ASP A 431 19.40 5.92 -20.06
N PHE A 432 20.05 5.48 -18.98
CA PHE A 432 19.57 5.72 -17.62
C PHE A 432 20.68 5.72 -16.56
N SER A 433 20.65 6.73 -15.70
CA SER A 433 21.45 6.80 -14.47
C SER A 433 20.55 6.62 -13.25
N PRO A 434 20.79 5.61 -12.39
CA PRO A 434 20.04 5.40 -11.18
C PRO A 434 20.30 6.50 -10.16
N GLY A 435 19.29 6.78 -9.34
CA GLY A 435 19.33 7.75 -8.25
C GLY A 435 18.66 7.20 -7.00
N TYR A 436 18.25 8.09 -6.09
CA TYR A 436 17.74 7.70 -4.77
C TYR A 436 16.20 7.78 -4.64
N GLY A 437 15.48 7.92 -5.75
CA GLY A 437 14.02 7.95 -5.80
C GLY A 437 13.42 9.35 -5.81
N CYS A 438 12.12 9.43 -5.52
CA CYS A 438 11.32 10.65 -5.64
C CYS A 438 10.75 11.18 -4.33
N LEU A 439 10.87 10.39 -3.25
CA LEU A 439 10.34 10.71 -1.94
C LEU A 439 11.48 11.20 -1.05
N PHE A 440 11.27 12.28 -0.31
CA PHE A 440 12.11 12.72 0.80
C PHE A 440 11.20 13.30 1.89
N SER A 441 11.68 13.31 3.14
CA SER A 441 10.99 13.95 4.26
C SER A 441 11.83 15.08 4.82
N VAL A 442 11.18 16.10 5.37
CA VAL A 442 11.83 17.25 6.00
C VAL A 442 11.25 17.43 7.39
N GLU A 443 12.12 17.52 8.38
CA GLU A 443 11.79 17.90 9.75
C GLU A 443 12.15 19.37 9.96
N LEU A 444 11.25 20.09 10.62
CA LEU A 444 11.42 21.48 10.99
C LEU A 444 11.49 21.57 12.53
N ASP A 445 12.05 22.64 13.06
CA ASP A 445 12.40 22.73 14.49
C ASP A 445 11.23 22.50 15.44
N ASP A 446 10.06 23.03 15.08
CA ASP A 446 8.86 22.94 15.88
C ASP A 446 7.57 22.93 15.03
N LEU A 447 6.44 22.73 15.72
CA LEU A 447 5.12 22.67 15.10
C LEU A 447 4.68 24.02 14.51
N ALA A 448 5.08 25.16 15.10
CA ALA A 448 4.68 26.48 14.60
C ALA A 448 5.36 26.77 13.26
N THR A 449 6.66 26.47 13.16
CA THR A 449 7.45 26.51 11.94
C THR A 449 6.89 25.52 10.91
N THR A 450 6.54 24.31 11.32
CA THR A 450 5.95 23.30 10.43
C THR A 450 4.63 23.77 9.82
N ARG A 451 3.75 24.36 10.65
CA ARG A 451 2.50 24.99 10.19
C ARG A 451 2.77 26.09 9.17
N ALA A 452 3.66 27.02 9.51
CA ALA A 452 4.00 28.13 8.63
C ALA A 452 4.57 27.66 7.29
N PHE A 453 5.50 26.70 7.30
CA PHE A 453 6.05 26.11 6.08
C PHE A 453 4.98 25.42 5.25
N TYR A 454 4.15 24.57 5.87
CA TYR A 454 3.14 23.80 5.15
C TYR A 454 2.10 24.69 4.47
N ASP A 455 1.60 25.71 5.18
CA ASP A 455 0.59 26.66 4.71
C ASP A 455 1.13 27.55 3.57
N ASN A 456 2.43 27.84 3.57
CA ASN A 456 3.08 28.66 2.53
C ASN A 456 3.68 27.84 1.38
N LEU A 457 3.78 26.52 1.51
CA LEU A 457 4.33 25.65 0.47
C LEU A 457 3.31 25.48 -0.67
N ASN A 458 3.55 26.18 -1.78
CA ASN A 458 2.70 26.18 -2.97
C ASN A 458 2.86 24.92 -3.85
N VAL A 459 2.54 23.76 -3.26
CA VAL A 459 2.41 22.45 -3.93
C VAL A 459 1.11 21.78 -3.49
N HIS A 460 0.55 20.90 -4.31
CA HIS A 460 -0.68 20.21 -3.95
C HIS A 460 -0.47 19.37 -2.71
N LYS A 461 -1.42 19.45 -1.78
CA LYS A 461 -1.42 18.63 -0.58
C LYS A 461 -2.25 17.39 -0.80
N GLY A 462 -1.72 16.21 -0.53
CA GLY A 462 -2.45 14.97 -0.77
C GLY A 462 -1.63 13.72 -0.50
N VAL A 463 -2.33 12.61 -0.31
CA VAL A 463 -1.70 11.28 -0.27
C VAL A 463 -1.42 10.82 -1.70
N HIS A 464 -0.20 10.33 -1.96
CA HIS A 464 0.31 9.61 -3.15
C HIS A 464 1.78 10.01 -3.36
N LEU A 465 2.51 9.31 -4.23
CA LEU A 465 3.88 9.62 -4.64
C LEU A 465 4.15 9.05 -6.03
N GLY A 466 5.16 9.57 -6.73
CA GLY A 466 5.51 9.12 -8.08
C GLY A 466 4.54 9.59 -9.17
N ALA A 467 3.69 10.58 -8.88
CA ALA A 467 2.82 11.27 -9.83
C ALA A 467 3.60 12.26 -10.73
N PRO A 468 3.02 12.76 -11.83
CA PRO A 468 3.71 13.72 -12.71
C PRO A 468 3.74 15.16 -12.13
N PHE A 469 3.39 15.30 -10.85
CA PHE A 469 3.32 16.56 -10.10
C PHE A 469 3.79 16.35 -8.65
N THR A 470 4.25 17.43 -8.02
CA THR A 470 4.72 17.41 -6.63
C THR A 470 3.55 17.39 -5.65
N LEU A 471 3.62 16.49 -4.67
CA LEU A 471 2.70 16.41 -3.55
C LEU A 471 3.43 16.66 -2.23
N ALA A 472 2.74 17.26 -1.27
CA ALA A 472 3.17 17.33 0.12
C ALA A 472 2.12 16.72 1.05
N PHE A 473 2.59 16.07 2.11
CA PHE A 473 1.71 15.45 3.09
C PHE A 473 2.36 15.50 4.47
N ALA A 474 1.66 16.03 5.46
CA ALA A 474 2.11 16.06 6.85
C ALA A 474 1.96 14.67 7.49
N TYR A 475 2.84 13.74 7.08
CA TYR A 475 2.69 12.30 7.34
C TYR A 475 2.49 11.96 8.81
N THR A 476 3.36 12.44 9.70
CA THR A 476 3.29 12.12 11.14
C THR A 476 1.95 12.53 11.75
N MET A 477 1.47 13.73 11.41
CA MET A 477 0.22 14.27 11.94
C MET A 477 -0.99 13.56 11.35
N CYS A 478 -1.01 13.31 10.04
CA CYS A 478 -2.15 12.67 9.39
C CYS A 478 -2.27 11.17 9.71
N THR A 479 -1.15 10.49 9.98
CA THR A 479 -1.12 9.03 10.15
C THR A 479 -1.11 8.60 11.61
N TYR A 480 -0.39 9.31 12.50
CA TYR A 480 -0.14 8.84 13.88
C TYR A 480 -0.75 9.70 14.99
N LYS A 481 -1.40 10.83 14.68
CA LYS A 481 -1.99 11.69 15.72
C LYS A 481 -3.04 10.96 16.56
N SER A 482 -3.92 10.17 15.94
CA SER A 482 -4.92 9.37 16.64
C SER A 482 -4.33 8.27 17.52
N ILE A 483 -3.14 7.75 17.19
CA ILE A 483 -2.42 6.76 18.00
C ILE A 483 -1.87 7.39 19.28
N ARG A 484 -1.39 8.65 19.22
CA ARG A 484 -0.94 9.38 20.42
C ARG A 484 -2.06 9.68 21.42
N ILE A 485 -3.28 9.91 20.96
CA ILE A 485 -4.43 10.18 21.85
C ILE A 485 -4.80 8.93 22.67
N ILE A 486 -4.49 7.73 22.18
CA ILE A 486 -4.74 6.46 22.88
C ILE A 486 -3.61 6.14 23.88
N SER A 487 -2.43 6.74 23.72
CA SER A 487 -1.24 6.48 24.55
C SER A 487 -0.90 7.58 25.57
N GLU A 488 -1.74 8.61 25.75
CA GLU A 488 -1.59 9.52 26.89
C GLU A 488 -1.91 8.77 28.20
N PRO A 489 -1.00 8.75 29.19
CA PRO A 489 -1.31 8.18 30.50
C PRO A 489 -2.43 9.01 31.15
N PRO A 490 -3.35 8.39 31.93
CA PRO A 490 -4.41 9.13 32.59
C PRO A 490 -3.81 10.26 33.41
N SER A 491 -4.29 11.47 33.15
CA SER A 491 -3.90 12.69 33.85
C SER A 491 -3.90 12.45 35.36
N LYS A 492 -2.74 12.64 36.00
CA LYS A 492 -2.63 12.69 37.47
C LYS A 492 -3.57 13.77 37.98
N GLY A 493 -4.67 13.37 38.60
CA GLY A 493 -5.67 14.32 39.07
C GLY A 493 -6.79 13.71 39.88
N SER A 494 -6.48 13.19 41.07
CA SER A 494 -7.33 13.34 42.27
C SER A 494 -6.65 12.71 43.49
N GLN A 495 -5.93 13.53 44.26
CA GLN A 495 -5.81 13.33 45.70
C GLN A 495 -7.20 13.56 46.31
N VAL A 496 -7.73 12.61 47.10
CA VAL A 496 -8.44 12.89 48.37
C VAL A 496 -8.39 11.63 49.25
N LYS A 497 -7.70 11.79 50.38
CA LYS A 497 -7.70 11.05 51.66
C LYS A 497 -7.42 9.55 51.71
#